data_AF-A0A8D6V064-F1
#
_entry.id   AF-A0A8D6V064-F1
#
_cell.length_a   1.000
_cell.length_b   1.000
_cell.length_c   1.000
_cell.angle_alpha   90.00
_cell.angle_beta   90.00
_cell.angle_gamma   90.00
#
_symmetry.space_group_name_H-M   'P 1'
#
loop_
_entity.id
_entity.type
_entity.pdbx_description
1 polymer ?
#
loop_
_entity_poly.entity_id
_entity_poly.type
_entity_poly.pdbx_seq_one_letter_code
_entity_poly.pdbx_strand_id
1 'polypeptide(L)'
;MLAWADTDGDGAFKSGDTVLRFVSIDRSLSNSGPSGTAIAFDGRGRRLAPTNQQITLQPTTCDGQALRRTLVVNGAGQITSQKGACQ
;
A
#
# COMPACT_ATOMS: atom_id res chain seq x y z
N MET A 1 6.64 2.74 3.95
CA MET A 1 5.45 3.24 3.21
C MET A 1 5.54 4.75 3.08
N LEU A 2 5.32 5.26 1.88
CA LEU A 2 5.38 6.68 1.55
C LEU A 2 4.03 7.12 0.96
N ALA A 3 3.55 8.30 1.36
CA ALA A 3 2.45 9.00 0.73
C ALA A 3 2.89 10.43 0.40
N TRP A 4 2.60 10.87 -0.81
CA TRP A 4 2.95 12.19 -1.32
C TRP A 4 1.77 12.82 -2.05
N ALA A 5 1.80 14.14 -2.21
CA ALA A 5 0.87 14.86 -3.05
C ALA A 5 1.33 14.79 -4.50
N ASP A 6 0.59 14.05 -5.33
CA ASP A 6 0.78 13.98 -6.77
C ASP A 6 -0.06 15.07 -7.45
N THR A 7 0.50 16.29 -7.53
CA THR A 7 -0.28 17.47 -7.92
C THR A 7 -0.49 17.57 -9.43
N ASP A 8 0.45 17.05 -10.23
CA ASP A 8 0.35 17.00 -11.69
C ASP A 8 -0.24 15.67 -12.21
N GLY A 9 -0.40 14.66 -11.35
CA GLY A 9 -1.16 13.46 -11.62
C GLY A 9 -0.41 12.43 -12.48
N ASP A 10 0.93 12.49 -12.50
CA ASP A 10 1.76 11.58 -13.30
C ASP A 10 2.00 10.22 -12.61
N GLY A 11 1.58 10.08 -11.35
CA GLY A 11 1.70 8.86 -10.56
C GLY A 11 3.12 8.55 -10.10
N ALA A 12 4.08 9.47 -10.29
CA ALA A 12 5.47 9.32 -9.89
C ALA A 12 5.81 10.25 -8.73
N PHE A 13 6.58 9.73 -7.76
CA PHE A 13 7.19 10.60 -6.75
C PHE A 13 8.44 11.24 -7.32
N LYS A 14 8.49 12.58 -7.34
CA LYS A 14 9.58 13.37 -7.91
C LYS A 14 10.01 14.50 -6.99
N SER A 15 11.15 15.09 -7.31
CA SER A 15 11.68 16.26 -6.59
C SER A 15 10.67 17.41 -6.63
N GLY A 16 10.36 17.97 -5.47
CA GLY A 16 9.37 19.03 -5.31
C GLY A 16 8.00 18.55 -4.83
N ASP A 17 7.71 17.24 -4.92
CA ASP A 17 6.47 16.71 -4.36
C ASP A 17 6.47 16.81 -2.83
N THR A 18 5.31 17.17 -2.29
CA THR A 18 5.14 17.25 -0.83
C THR A 18 4.92 15.85 -0.27
N VAL A 19 5.85 15.40 0.58
CA VAL A 19 5.65 14.18 1.38
C VAL A 19 4.59 14.46 2.45
N LEU A 20 3.49 13.72 2.39
CA LEU A 20 2.38 13.83 3.35
C LEU A 20 2.60 12.91 4.55
N ARG A 21 3.16 11.72 4.31
CA ARG A 21 3.47 10.76 5.36
C ARG A 21 4.59 9.84 4.92
N PHE A 22 5.52 9.60 5.83
CA PHE A 22 6.53 8.56 5.71
C PHE A 22 6.51 7.66 6.93
N VAL A 23 6.57 6.35 6.71
CA VAL A 23 6.72 5.35 7.76
C VAL A 23 7.81 4.38 7.34
N SER A 24 8.90 4.34 8.10
CA SER A 24 9.88 3.27 7.97
C SER A 24 9.26 1.96 8.45
N ILE A 25 9.36 0.91 7.63
CA ILE A 25 8.90 -0.42 8.00
C ILE A 25 10.07 -1.12 8.67
N ASP A 26 9.80 -1.79 9.80
CA ASP A 26 10.80 -2.58 10.52
C ASP A 26 11.40 -3.65 9.59
N ARG A 27 12.72 -3.88 9.69
CA ARG A 27 13.42 -4.83 8.81
C ARG A 27 13.01 -6.30 9.03
N SER A 28 12.38 -6.60 10.15
CA SER A 28 11.77 -7.91 10.43
C SER A 28 10.44 -8.14 9.71
N LEU A 29 9.93 -7.15 8.95
CA LEU A 29 8.73 -7.27 8.14
C LEU A 29 9.06 -7.25 6.64
N SER A 30 8.55 -8.25 5.93
CA SER A 30 8.43 -8.24 4.47
C SER A 30 7.13 -7.54 4.05
N ASN A 31 7.22 -6.76 2.98
CA ASN A 31 6.06 -6.08 2.40
C ASN A 31 6.09 -6.15 0.87
N SER A 32 4.91 -6.23 0.27
CA SER A 32 4.73 -6.10 -1.18
C SER A 32 3.50 -5.27 -1.49
N GLY A 33 3.57 -4.47 -2.55
CA GLY A 33 2.46 -3.68 -3.07
C GLY A 33 2.15 -4.03 -4.53
N PRO A 34 1.25 -3.29 -5.19
CA PRO A 34 0.99 -3.44 -6.62
C PRO A 34 2.29 -3.25 -7.42
N SER A 35 2.54 -4.14 -8.39
CA SER A 35 3.74 -4.05 -9.23
C SER A 35 3.70 -2.80 -10.09
N GLY A 36 4.74 -1.97 -10.00
CA GLY A 36 4.99 -0.86 -10.91
C GLY A 36 3.99 0.29 -10.86
N THR A 37 3.09 0.34 -9.86
CA THR A 37 2.09 1.43 -9.74
C THR A 37 1.86 1.84 -8.30
N ALA A 38 1.78 3.15 -8.07
CA ALA A 38 1.29 3.69 -6.82
C ALA A 38 -0.20 3.34 -6.62
N ILE A 39 -0.64 3.34 -5.36
CA ILE A 39 -2.07 3.37 -5.05
C ILE A 39 -2.47 4.85 -5.02
N ALA A 40 -3.04 5.33 -6.12
CA ALA A 40 -3.45 6.72 -6.29
C ALA A 40 -4.95 6.90 -6.03
N PHE A 41 -5.34 8.09 -5.54
CA PHE A 41 -6.70 8.45 -5.20
C PHE A 41 -7.10 9.79 -5.83
N ASP A 42 -8.37 9.95 -6.20
CA ASP A 42 -8.94 11.23 -6.61
C ASP A 42 -9.20 12.16 -5.39
N GLY A 43 -9.59 13.42 -5.64
CA GLY A 43 -9.91 14.38 -4.57
C GLY A 43 -11.10 14.00 -3.68
N ARG A 44 -11.82 12.91 -3.97
CA ARG A 44 -12.88 12.34 -3.14
C ARG A 44 -12.41 11.09 -2.37
N GLY A 45 -11.12 10.76 -2.46
CA GLY A 45 -10.54 9.58 -1.82
C GLY A 45 -10.87 8.26 -2.53
N ARG A 46 -11.39 8.28 -3.77
CA ARG A 46 -11.65 7.05 -4.53
C ARG A 46 -10.41 6.65 -5.28
N ARG A 47 -10.12 5.35 -5.32
CA ARG A 47 -8.89 4.87 -5.94
C ARG A 47 -8.99 4.87 -7.47
N LEU A 48 -7.93 5.31 -8.14
CA LEU A 48 -7.91 5.51 -9.60
C LEU A 48 -7.80 4.21 -10.44
N ALA A 49 -7.09 3.19 -9.95
CA ALA A 49 -6.93 1.94 -10.69
C ALA A 49 -8.29 1.24 -10.95
N PRO A 50 -8.45 0.46 -12.04
CA PRO A 50 -9.73 -0.14 -12.40
C PRO A 50 -10.11 -1.37 -11.54
N THR A 51 -9.14 -2.07 -10.94
CA THR A 51 -9.34 -3.33 -10.19
C THR A 51 -8.67 -3.29 -8.83
N ASN A 52 -9.27 -3.89 -7.79
CA ASN A 52 -8.77 -3.89 -6.39
C ASN A 52 -7.24 -4.05 -6.31
N GLN A 53 -6.59 -3.18 -5.53
CA GLN A 53 -5.14 -3.19 -5.34
C GLN A 53 -4.86 -3.72 -3.94
N GLN A 54 -3.73 -4.41 -3.78
CA GLN A 54 -3.40 -5.10 -2.54
C GLN A 54 -2.01 -4.74 -2.04
N ILE A 55 -1.89 -4.70 -0.72
CA ILE A 55 -0.61 -4.64 -0.01
C ILE A 55 -0.54 -5.87 0.87
N THR A 56 0.57 -6.59 0.84
CA THR A 56 0.84 -7.68 1.79
C THR A 56 1.88 -7.22 2.80
N LEU A 57 1.65 -7.56 4.07
CA LEU A 57 2.62 -7.42 5.15
C LEU A 57 2.74 -8.75 5.90
N GLN A 58 3.96 -9.17 6.22
CA GLN A 58 4.21 -10.33 7.07
C GLN A 58 5.63 -10.24 7.68
N PRO A 59 5.92 -10.99 8.76
CA PRO A 59 7.29 -11.24 9.18
C PRO A 59 8.19 -11.78 8.04
N THR A 60 9.48 -11.48 8.08
CA THR A 60 10.48 -12.09 7.18
C THR A 60 10.73 -13.56 7.50
N THR A 61 10.40 -13.99 8.72
CA THR A 61 10.50 -15.38 9.17
C THR A 61 9.14 -15.82 9.70
N CYS A 62 8.59 -16.87 9.09
CA CYS A 62 7.26 -17.39 9.39
C CYS A 62 7.34 -18.71 10.16
N ASP A 63 6.40 -18.90 11.08
CA ASP A 63 6.22 -20.12 11.87
C ASP A 63 4.86 -20.80 11.62
N GLY A 64 4.20 -20.45 10.50
CA GLY A 64 2.87 -20.92 10.14
C GLY A 64 1.72 -20.24 10.89
N GLN A 65 1.99 -19.36 11.85
CA GLN A 65 0.95 -18.58 12.51
C GLN A 65 0.28 -17.60 11.55
N ALA A 66 -0.92 -17.17 11.92
CA ALA A 66 -1.72 -16.24 11.13
C ALA A 66 -1.24 -14.77 11.24
N LEU A 67 0.02 -14.53 10.89
CA LEU A 67 0.70 -13.23 11.00
C LEU A 67 0.76 -12.44 9.68
N ARG A 68 0.27 -13.00 8.57
CA ARG A 68 0.18 -12.30 7.28
C ARG A 68 -1.07 -11.40 7.26
N ARG A 69 -0.90 -10.18 6.74
CA ARG A 69 -1.97 -9.22 6.49
C ARG A 69 -2.05 -8.91 5.00
N THR A 70 -3.20 -9.13 4.40
CA THR A 70 -3.53 -8.60 3.06
C THR A 70 -4.43 -7.39 3.25
N LEU A 71 -3.92 -6.22 2.92
CA LEU A 71 -4.71 -4.99 2.86
C LEU A 71 -5.27 -4.85 1.45
N VAL A 72 -6.57 -4.74 1.30
CA VAL A 72 -7.24 -4.55 0.01
C VAL A 72 -7.82 -3.15 -0.06
N VAL A 73 -7.42 -2.39 -1.07
CA VAL A 73 -7.98 -1.07 -1.40
C VAL A 73 -9.01 -1.24 -2.50
N ASN A 74 -10.28 -0.96 -2.18
CA ASN A 74 -11.38 -1.05 -3.14
C ASN A 74 -11.54 0.23 -3.98
N GLY A 75 -12.47 0.23 -4.93
CA GLY A 75 -12.73 1.39 -5.80
C GLY A 75 -13.20 2.65 -5.06
N ALA A 76 -13.86 2.49 -3.90
CA ALA A 76 -14.25 3.61 -3.03
C ALA A 76 -13.09 4.15 -2.16
N GLY A 77 -11.90 3.54 -2.26
CA GLY A 77 -10.72 3.87 -1.46
C GLY A 77 -10.73 3.32 -0.04
N GLN A 78 -11.71 2.48 0.30
CA GLN A 78 -11.74 1.83 1.60
C GLN A 78 -10.70 0.73 1.67
N ILE A 79 -10.09 0.59 2.85
CA ILE A 79 -9.08 -0.41 3.12
C ILE A 79 -9.69 -1.47 4.05
N THR A 80 -9.64 -2.72 3.63
CA THR A 80 -9.95 -3.87 4.49
C THR A 80 -8.69 -4.67 4.75
N SER A 81 -8.58 -5.29 5.93
CA SER A 81 -7.44 -6.11 6.32
C SER A 81 -7.87 -7.55 6.52
N GLN A 82 -7.32 -8.47 5.74
CA GLN A 82 -7.53 -9.90 5.86
C GLN A 82 -6.34 -10.56 6.57
N LYS A 83 -6.63 -11.45 7.52
CA LYS A 83 -5.63 -12.25 8.25
C LYS A 83 -5.37 -13.56 7.49
N GLY A 84 -4.12 -13.96 7.36
CA GLY A 84 -3.74 -15.24 6.77
C GLY A 84 -2.51 -15.84 7.44
N ALA A 85 -2.24 -17.12 7.14
CA ALA A 85 -1.00 -17.78 7.53
C ALA A 85 0.21 -17.03 6.94
N CYS A 86 1.25 -16.88 7.75
CA CYS A 86 2.56 -16.40 7.33
C CYS A 86 3.20 -17.46 6.42
N GLN A 87 3.75 -17.04 5.29
CA GLN A 87 4.34 -17.90 4.26
C GLN A 87 5.81 -17.61 4.07
#